data_AF-X1UGZ5-F1
#
_entry.id   AF-X1UGZ5-F1
#
_cell.length_a   1.000
_cell.length_b   1.000
_cell.length_c   1.000
_cell.angle_alpha   90.00
_cell.angle_beta   90.00
_cell.angle_gamma   90.00
#
_symmetry.space_group_name_H-M   'P 1'
#
loop_
_entity.id
_entity.type
_entity.pdbx_description
1 polymer ?
#
loop_
_entity_poly.entity_id
_entity_poly.type
_entity_poly.pdbx_seq_one_letter_code
_entity_poly.pdbx_strand_id
1 'polypeptide(L)'
;MINFIKEAETEYDVGSITLEGTQIWPILRILYCFRYRECYNFDTSNENRNKGTLAKLKRATNVVYGVDSLFRKYDYLVFSSTLERRLVDGKYIDKTAEFLMSELGKERVCLIENPVNGLHFKRSKVLIRNIVSLDLFGIFYHLPLPRKKPV
;
A
#
# COMPACT_ATOMS: atom_id res chain seq x y z
N MET A 1 19.01 -7.14 1.62
CA MET A 1 18.84 -5.71 1.91
C MET A 1 19.47 -5.32 3.24
N ILE A 2 19.11 -5.99 4.35
CA ILE A 2 19.71 -5.78 5.67
C ILE A 2 21.24 -6.05 5.69
N ASN A 3 21.73 -6.98 4.86
CA ASN A 3 23.15 -7.37 4.87
C ASN A 3 24.09 -6.28 4.32
N PHE A 4 23.76 -5.63 3.19
CA PHE A 4 24.60 -4.59 2.60
C PHE A 4 24.79 -3.37 3.52
N ILE A 5 23.72 -2.89 4.16
CA ILE A 5 23.84 -1.78 5.11
C ILE A 5 24.65 -2.19 6.34
N LYS A 6 24.46 -3.41 6.84
CA LYS A 6 25.26 -3.93 7.96
C LYS A 6 26.73 -4.06 7.62
N GLU A 7 27.06 -4.53 6.41
CA GLU A 7 28.43 -4.59 5.90
C GLU A 7 29.03 -3.18 5.86
N ALA A 8 28.32 -2.20 5.28
CA ALA A 8 28.77 -0.82 5.25
C ALA A 8 28.98 -0.21 6.66
N GLU A 9 28.07 -0.49 7.60
CA GLU A 9 28.16 -0.03 8.99
C GLU A 9 29.25 -0.75 9.80
N THR A 10 29.73 -1.91 9.33
CA THR A 10 30.80 -2.68 9.99
C THR A 10 32.17 -2.33 9.42
N GLU A 11 32.26 -2.12 8.11
CA GLU A 11 33.53 -1.89 7.41
C GLU A 11 33.97 -0.42 7.42
N TYR A 12 33.02 0.53 7.50
CA TYR A 12 33.30 1.95 7.40
C TYR A 12 32.81 2.69 8.64
N ASP A 13 33.57 3.71 9.06
CA ASP A 13 33.13 4.63 10.10
C ASP A 13 32.07 5.61 9.56
N VAL A 14 30.87 5.09 9.38
CA VAL A 14 29.71 5.85 8.91
C VAL A 14 29.26 6.93 9.90
N GLY A 15 29.66 6.82 11.17
CA GLY A 15 29.36 7.80 12.22
C GLY A 15 30.08 9.12 12.02
N SER A 16 31.26 9.09 11.40
CA SER A 16 32.07 10.27 11.07
C SER A 16 31.49 11.13 9.93
N ILE A 17 30.54 10.59 9.14
CA ILE A 17 29.99 11.27 7.97
C ILE A 17 29.03 12.38 8.44
N THR A 18 29.53 13.61 8.42
CA THR A 18 28.81 14.80 8.87
C THR A 18 28.80 15.89 7.81
N LEU A 19 27.71 16.67 7.79
CA LEU A 19 27.59 17.89 7.02
C LEU A 19 27.12 18.99 7.98
N GLU A 20 27.89 20.06 8.10
CA GLU A 20 27.60 21.16 9.03
C GLU A 20 27.34 20.69 10.48
N GLY A 21 28.10 19.67 10.92
CA GLY A 21 27.97 19.08 12.26
C GLY A 21 26.78 18.13 12.44
N THR A 22 25.94 17.93 11.42
CA THR A 22 24.83 16.96 11.45
C THR A 22 25.28 15.63 10.88
N GLN A 23 25.00 14.52 11.58
CA GLN A 23 25.27 13.17 11.09
C GLN A 23 24.31 12.81 9.96
N ILE A 24 24.84 12.55 8.76
CA ILE A 24 24.01 12.38 7.55
C ILE A 24 23.84 10.93 7.09
N TRP A 25 24.56 9.98 7.69
CA TRP A 25 24.44 8.56 7.35
C TRP A 25 22.99 8.01 7.36
N PRO A 26 22.09 8.40 8.29
CA PRO A 26 20.71 7.91 8.28
C PRO A 26 19.92 8.28 7.04
N ILE A 27 20.26 9.40 6.39
CA ILE A 27 19.67 9.84 5.12
C ILE A 27 20.33 9.08 3.98
N LEU A 28 21.67 9.04 3.95
CA LEU A 28 22.44 8.39 2.90
C LEU A 28 22.12 6.90 2.80
N ARG A 29 22.00 6.16 3.91
CA ARG A 29 21.70 4.73 3.91
C ARG A 29 20.37 4.39 3.23
N ILE A 30 19.39 5.29 3.27
CA ILE A 30 18.11 5.14 2.58
C ILE A 30 18.31 5.28 1.07
N LEU A 31 19.03 6.32 0.65
CA LEU A 31 19.35 6.55 -0.77
C LEU A 31 20.19 5.40 -1.36
N TYR A 32 21.21 4.95 -0.62
CA TYR A 32 22.00 3.79 -1.01
C TYR A 32 21.17 2.51 -1.07
N CYS A 33 20.25 2.29 -0.13
CA CYS A 33 19.31 1.16 -0.21
C CYS A 33 18.49 1.17 -1.49
N PHE A 34 17.91 2.32 -1.86
CA PHE A 34 17.12 2.44 -3.09
C PHE A 34 17.98 2.23 -4.34
N ARG A 35 19.15 2.88 -4.41
CA ARG A 35 20.06 2.76 -5.56
C ARG A 35 20.62 1.35 -5.70
N TYR A 36 21.00 0.71 -4.59
CA TYR A 36 21.44 -0.69 -4.57
C TYR A 36 20.33 -1.61 -5.07
N ARG A 37 19.08 -1.39 -4.66
CA ARG A 37 17.93 -2.16 -5.16
C ARG A 37 17.75 -2.04 -6.67
N GLU A 38 17.91 -0.84 -7.23
CA GLU A 38 17.83 -0.59 -8.68
C GLU A 38 18.99 -1.24 -9.44
N CYS A 39 20.22 -1.04 -9.00
CA CYS A 39 21.42 -1.54 -9.70
C CYS A 39 21.50 -3.07 -9.71
N TYR A 40 21.09 -3.73 -8.63
CA TYR A 40 21.18 -5.18 -8.51
C TYR A 40 19.91 -5.90 -8.96
N ASN A 41 18.97 -5.19 -9.62
CA ASN A 41 17.67 -5.72 -10.02
C ASN A 41 17.09 -6.61 -8.90
N PHE A 42 17.06 -6.11 -7.66
CA PHE A 42 16.34 -6.82 -6.60
C PHE A 42 14.87 -6.75 -6.99
N ASP A 43 14.48 -7.81 -7.69
CA ASP A 43 13.46 -7.74 -8.69
C ASP A 43 12.10 -7.67 -7.98
N THR A 44 11.62 -6.46 -7.67
CA THR A 44 10.19 -6.30 -7.40
C THR A 44 9.34 -6.66 -8.62
N SER A 45 9.96 -6.74 -9.80
CA SER A 45 9.26 -7.25 -10.97
C SER A 45 9.08 -8.78 -10.90
N ASN A 46 9.86 -9.54 -10.13
CA ASN A 46 9.61 -10.98 -9.93
C ASN A 46 8.43 -11.30 -9.00
N GLU A 47 8.01 -10.38 -8.13
CA GLU A 47 6.73 -10.53 -7.41
C GLU A 47 5.51 -10.31 -8.32
N ASN A 48 5.71 -9.71 -9.51
CA ASN A 48 4.62 -9.36 -10.43
C ASN A 48 4.71 -10.02 -11.82
N ARG A 49 5.85 -10.61 -12.23
CA ARG A 49 6.03 -11.17 -13.57
C ARG A 49 5.51 -12.61 -13.74
N ASN A 50 5.34 -13.35 -12.65
CA ASN A 50 4.76 -14.71 -12.69
C ASN A 50 3.59 -14.88 -11.72
N LYS A 51 2.74 -13.85 -11.61
CA LYS A 51 1.37 -14.06 -11.10
C LYS A 51 0.62 -14.85 -12.17
N GLY A 52 0.70 -16.20 -12.07
CA GLY A 52 0.00 -17.12 -12.95
C GLY A 52 -1.49 -16.79 -13.04
N THR A 53 -2.20 -17.38 -14.01
CA THR A 53 -3.62 -17.09 -14.31
C THR A 53 -4.51 -17.02 -13.05
N LEU A 54 -4.22 -17.86 -12.05
CA LEU A 54 -4.84 -17.86 -10.72
C LEU A 54 -4.72 -16.53 -9.96
N ALA A 55 -3.55 -15.89 -9.95
CA ALA A 55 -3.34 -14.62 -9.24
C ALA A 55 -4.01 -13.44 -9.96
N LYS A 56 -4.07 -13.48 -11.30
CA LYS A 56 -4.87 -12.53 -12.09
C LYS A 56 -6.37 -12.69 -11.82
N LEU A 57 -6.85 -13.93 -11.76
CA LEU A 57 -8.24 -14.24 -11.44
C LEU A 57 -8.62 -13.80 -10.02
N LYS A 58 -7.74 -14.02 -9.03
CA LYS A 58 -7.93 -13.51 -7.67
C LYS A 58 -8.07 -11.99 -7.64
N ARG A 59 -7.25 -11.25 -8.38
CA ARG A 59 -7.40 -9.79 -8.50
C ARG A 59 -8.70 -9.35 -9.17
N ALA A 60 -9.19 -10.09 -10.17
CA ALA A 60 -10.49 -9.79 -10.78
C ALA A 60 -11.63 -9.85 -9.75
N THR A 61 -11.56 -10.77 -8.77
CA THR A 61 -12.56 -10.83 -7.70
C THR A 61 -12.47 -9.66 -6.71
N ASN A 62 -11.33 -8.99 -6.59
CA ASN A 62 -11.18 -7.82 -5.72
C ASN A 62 -11.90 -6.59 -6.28
N VAL A 63 -11.98 -6.45 -7.61
CA VAL A 63 -12.67 -5.32 -8.27
C VAL A 63 -14.09 -5.14 -7.77
N VAL A 64 -14.81 -6.26 -7.57
CA VAL A 64 -16.21 -6.24 -7.10
C VAL A 64 -16.34 -6.18 -5.59
N TYR A 65 -15.22 -6.19 -4.85
CA TYR A 65 -15.23 -6.15 -3.40
C TYR A 65 -15.70 -4.79 -2.90
N GLY A 66 -16.89 -4.78 -2.29
CA GLY A 66 -17.42 -3.58 -1.66
C GLY A 66 -17.99 -2.56 -2.64
N VAL A 67 -18.26 -2.94 -3.89
CA VAL A 67 -18.81 -2.05 -4.93
C VAL A 67 -20.16 -1.43 -4.52
N ASP A 68 -20.95 -2.12 -3.70
CA ASP A 68 -22.18 -1.61 -3.08
C ASP A 68 -21.94 -0.34 -2.25
N SER A 69 -20.75 -0.21 -1.64
CA SER A 69 -20.39 0.96 -0.86
C SER A 69 -20.35 2.21 -1.73
N LEU A 70 -20.08 2.13 -3.05
CA LEU A 70 -20.00 3.30 -3.94
C LEU A 70 -21.33 4.01 -4.18
N PHE A 71 -22.47 3.35 -3.95
CA PHE A 71 -23.79 3.95 -4.16
C PHE A 71 -24.24 4.85 -3.00
N ARG A 72 -23.41 4.98 -1.95
CA ARG A 72 -23.67 5.85 -0.81
C ARG A 72 -22.89 7.16 -0.97
N LYS A 73 -23.39 8.23 -0.35
CA LYS A 73 -22.66 9.50 -0.22
C LYS A 73 -21.76 9.45 1.01
N TYR A 74 -20.53 9.93 0.85
CA TYR A 74 -19.55 10.05 1.92
C TYR A 74 -18.95 11.44 1.89
N ASP A 75 -18.57 11.94 3.06
CA ASP A 75 -17.88 13.22 3.20
C ASP A 75 -16.36 13.03 3.07
N TYR A 76 -15.87 11.82 3.38
CA TYR A 76 -14.44 11.52 3.42
C TYR A 76 -14.10 10.20 2.72
N LEU A 77 -12.93 10.17 2.10
CA LEU A 77 -12.28 8.98 1.59
C LEU A 77 -11.00 8.73 2.39
N VAL A 78 -10.86 7.52 2.93
CA VAL A 78 -9.65 7.10 3.64
C VAL A 78 -8.98 5.99 2.85
N PHE A 79 -7.66 6.08 2.67
CA PHE A 79 -6.89 5.07 1.97
C PHE A 79 -6.11 4.21 2.97
N SER A 80 -6.16 2.89 2.80
CA SER A 80 -5.37 1.97 3.62
C SER A 80 -5.03 0.68 2.86
N SER A 81 -4.49 -0.30 3.56
CA SER A 81 -4.10 -1.59 2.99
C SER A 81 -4.42 -2.75 3.93
N THR A 82 -4.56 -3.94 3.35
CA THR A 82 -4.76 -5.18 4.13
C THR A 82 -3.63 -5.48 5.11
N LEU A 83 -2.44 -4.88 4.96
CA LEU A 83 -1.30 -5.04 5.88
C LEU A 83 -1.52 -4.34 7.23
N GLU A 84 -2.37 -3.30 7.26
CA GLU A 84 -2.67 -2.55 8.48
C GLU A 84 -3.69 -3.28 9.37
N ARG A 85 -4.29 -4.36 8.87
CA ARG A 85 -5.29 -5.14 9.61
C ARG A 85 -4.67 -5.98 10.72
N ARG A 86 -5.35 -6.04 11.85
CA ARG A 86 -5.05 -6.90 13.00
C ARG A 86 -6.29 -7.68 13.41
N LEU A 87 -6.10 -8.92 13.84
CA LEU A 87 -7.18 -9.75 14.37
C LEU A 87 -7.41 -9.35 15.84
N VAL A 88 -8.59 -8.81 16.14
CA VAL A 88 -9.03 -8.42 17.47
C VAL A 88 -10.44 -8.96 17.66
N ASP A 89 -10.67 -9.75 18.70
CA ASP A 89 -11.98 -10.35 19.02
C ASP A 89 -12.65 -11.07 17.83
N GLY A 90 -11.84 -11.80 17.04
CA GLY A 90 -12.32 -12.55 15.88
C GLY A 90 -12.67 -11.71 14.64
N LYS A 91 -12.43 -10.39 14.69
CA LYS A 91 -12.62 -9.45 13.57
C LYS A 91 -11.29 -8.84 13.14
N TYR A 92 -11.14 -8.57 11.85
CA TYR A 92 -10.02 -7.83 11.31
C TYR A 92 -10.30 -6.34 11.36
N ILE A 93 -9.51 -5.63 12.15
CA ILE A 93 -9.58 -4.18 12.36
C ILE A 93 -8.37 -3.52 11.72
N ASP A 94 -8.57 -2.46 10.93
CA ASP A 94 -7.47 -1.61 10.48
C ASP A 94 -7.03 -0.68 11.61
N LYS A 95 -5.80 -0.87 12.13
CA LYS A 95 -5.31 -0.16 13.32
C LYS A 95 -5.21 1.37 13.14
N THR A 96 -5.13 1.86 11.91
CA THR A 96 -4.95 3.28 11.60
C THR A 96 -6.26 3.87 11.10
N ALA A 97 -6.84 3.25 10.07
CA ALA A 97 -8.02 3.79 9.40
C ALA A 97 -9.26 3.72 10.30
N GLU A 98 -9.46 2.62 11.06
CA GLU A 98 -10.69 2.50 11.86
C GLU A 98 -10.71 3.43 13.06
N PHE A 99 -9.55 3.80 13.61
CA PHE A 99 -9.44 4.84 14.62
C PHE A 99 -9.79 6.22 14.03
N LEU A 100 -9.20 6.58 12.89
CA LEU A 100 -9.55 7.84 12.23
C LEU A 100 -11.05 7.92 11.88
N MET A 101 -11.62 6.81 11.46
CA MET A 101 -13.04 6.71 11.12
C MET A 101 -13.97 6.82 12.32
N SER A 102 -13.57 6.41 13.53
CA SER A 102 -14.39 6.64 14.71
C SER A 102 -14.49 8.12 15.04
N GLU A 103 -13.41 8.89 14.83
CA GLU A 103 -13.40 10.34 15.05
C GLU A 103 -14.22 11.11 14.01
N LEU A 104 -14.22 10.66 12.74
CA LEU A 104 -14.91 11.33 11.64
C LEU A 104 -16.40 10.94 11.48
N GLY A 105 -16.84 9.87 12.16
CA GLY A 105 -18.13 9.23 11.95
C GLY A 105 -18.05 8.15 10.87
N LYS A 106 -18.16 6.87 11.26
CA LYS A 106 -17.90 5.71 10.38
C LYS A 106 -18.79 5.68 9.13
N GLU A 107 -20.01 6.17 9.24
CA GLU A 107 -21.00 6.30 8.18
C GLU A 107 -20.66 7.37 7.14
N ARG A 108 -19.84 8.36 7.50
CA ARG A 108 -19.42 9.48 6.65
C ARG A 108 -18.14 9.17 5.86
N VAL A 109 -17.51 8.03 6.13
CA VAL A 109 -16.23 7.65 5.53
C VAL A 109 -16.38 6.40 4.67
N CYS A 110 -15.78 6.44 3.48
CA CYS A 110 -15.51 5.26 2.66
C CYS A 110 -14.03 4.90 2.73
N LEU A 111 -13.73 3.66 3.11
CA LEU A 111 -12.37 3.13 3.11
C LEU A 111 -12.05 2.55 1.72
N ILE A 112 -11.04 3.11 1.06
CA ILE A 112 -10.45 2.55 -0.16
C ILE A 112 -9.25 1.70 0.26
N GLU A 113 -9.38 0.38 0.13
CA GLU A 113 -8.38 -0.58 0.62
C GLU A 113 -7.59 -1.23 -0.51
N ASN A 114 -6.26 -1.23 -0.38
CA ASN A 114 -5.35 -1.99 -1.23
C ASN A 114 -5.19 -3.45 -0.73
N PRO A 115 -5.58 -4.48 -1.51
CA PRO A 115 -5.35 -5.89 -1.20
C PRO A 115 -3.91 -6.31 -1.54
N VAL A 116 -2.96 -5.96 -0.69
CA VAL A 116 -1.51 -6.13 -0.96
C VAL A 116 -1.14 -7.57 -1.32
N ASN A 117 -1.75 -8.55 -0.66
CA ASN A 117 -1.53 -9.99 -0.93
C ASN A 117 -2.50 -10.57 -1.97
N GLY A 118 -3.16 -9.71 -2.74
CA GLY A 118 -4.04 -10.08 -3.84
C GLY A 118 -5.43 -10.56 -3.46
N LEU A 119 -5.79 -10.55 -2.17
CA LEU A 119 -7.13 -10.89 -1.69
C LEU A 119 -7.53 -9.99 -0.51
N HIS A 120 -8.77 -9.54 -0.53
CA HIS A 120 -9.40 -8.94 0.65
C HIS A 120 -9.82 -10.00 1.66
N PHE A 121 -9.90 -9.60 2.94
CA PHE A 121 -10.53 -10.43 3.96
C PHE A 121 -12.03 -10.54 3.70
N LYS A 122 -12.62 -11.69 4.04
CA LYS A 122 -14.07 -11.90 3.95
C LYS A 122 -14.80 -10.78 4.69
N ARG A 123 -15.78 -10.13 4.05
CA ARG A 123 -16.54 -9.01 4.64
C ARG A 123 -17.17 -9.35 6.00
N SER A 124 -17.61 -10.59 6.19
CA SER A 124 -18.15 -11.05 7.47
C SER A 124 -17.13 -11.05 8.61
N LYS A 125 -15.83 -11.07 8.31
CA LYS A 125 -14.74 -11.02 9.29
C LYS A 125 -14.15 -9.62 9.47
N VAL A 126 -14.59 -8.63 8.70
CA VAL A 126 -14.12 -7.25 8.81
C VAL A 126 -15.13 -6.44 9.62
N LEU A 127 -14.64 -5.52 10.47
CA LEU A 127 -15.52 -4.68 11.29
C LEU A 127 -16.21 -3.59 10.45
N ILE A 128 -15.45 -2.91 9.60
CA ILE A 128 -15.95 -1.89 8.67
C ILE A 128 -16.73 -2.49 7.49
N ARG A 129 -17.87 -1.87 7.14
CA ARG A 129 -18.67 -2.25 5.96
C ARG A 129 -18.54 -1.30 4.77
N ASN A 130 -18.27 -0.02 5.02
CA ASN A 130 -18.10 1.03 4.01
C ASN A 130 -16.69 0.96 3.43
N ILE A 131 -16.43 -0.09 2.66
CA ILE A 131 -15.12 -0.39 2.10
C ILE A 131 -15.25 -0.67 0.62
N VAL A 132 -14.28 -0.21 -0.17
CA VAL A 132 -14.16 -0.45 -1.61
C VAL A 132 -12.74 -0.89 -1.90
N SER A 133 -12.55 -1.83 -2.82
CA SER A 133 -11.22 -2.20 -3.28
C SER A 133 -10.57 -1.10 -4.11
N LEU A 134 -9.29 -0.84 -3.85
CA LEU A 134 -8.48 0.01 -4.73
C LEU A 134 -8.32 -0.60 -6.14
N ASP A 135 -8.35 -1.94 -6.27
CA ASP A 135 -8.24 -2.63 -7.56
C ASP A 135 -9.36 -2.22 -8.53
N LEU A 136 -10.54 -1.80 -8.01
CA LEU A 136 -11.62 -1.24 -8.83
C LEU A 136 -11.14 -0.04 -9.65
N PHE A 137 -10.40 0.86 -9.02
CA PHE A 137 -9.90 2.07 -9.67
C PHE A 137 -8.76 1.78 -10.65
N GLY A 138 -8.07 0.65 -10.48
CA GLY A 138 -7.06 0.17 -11.42
C GLY A 138 -7.60 -0.06 -12.84
N ILE A 139 -8.90 -0.29 -13.00
CA ILE A 139 -9.54 -0.39 -14.33
C ILE A 139 -9.42 0.93 -15.09
N PHE A 140 -9.51 2.07 -14.40
CA PHE A 140 -9.42 3.39 -15.03
C PHE A 140 -8.00 3.73 -15.49
N TYR A 141 -6.98 3.09 -14.92
CA TYR A 141 -5.59 3.30 -15.35
C TYR A 141 -5.34 2.83 -16.80
N HIS A 142 -6.11 1.84 -17.26
CA HIS A 142 -6.00 1.30 -18.62
C HIS A 142 -6.97 1.96 -19.61
N LEU A 143 -7.83 2.86 -19.16
CA LEU A 143 -8.69 3.63 -20.04
C LEU A 143 -7.85 4.74 -20.72
N PRO A 144 -7.94 4.90 -22.04
CA PRO A 144 -7.23 5.97 -22.73
C PRO A 144 -7.78 7.31 -22.23
N LEU A 145 -6.95 8.08 -21.51
CA LEU A 145 -7.30 9.44 -21.16
C LEU A 145 -7.44 10.26 -22.46
N PRO A 146 -8.51 11.06 -22.62
CA PRO A 146 -8.64 11.92 -23.77
C PRO A 146 -7.44 12.87 -23.80
N ARG A 147 -6.62 12.77 -24.85
CA ARG A 147 -5.52 13.72 -25.08
C ARG A 147 -6.15 15.10 -25.21
N LYS A 148 -5.93 15.97 -24.21
CA LYS A 148 -6.22 17.39 -24.37
C LYS A 148 -5.43 17.86 -25.59
N LYS A 149 -6.12 18.39 -26.61
CA LYS A 149 -5.45 19.16 -27.65
C LYS A 149 -4.74 20.32 -26.94
N PRO A 150 -3.44 20.57 -27.21
CA PRO A 150 -2.81 21.79 -26.72
C PRO A 150 -3.64 22.98 -27.22
N VAL A 151 -3.93 23.89 -26.30
CA VAL A 151 -4.54 25.20 -26.58
C VAL A 151 -3.45 26.12 -27.11
#